data_AF-A0A3P7DTR1-F1
#
_entry.id   AF-A0A3P7DTR1-F1
#
_cell.length_a   1.000
_cell.length_b   1.000
_cell.length_c   1.000
_cell.angle_alpha   90.00
_cell.angle_beta   90.00
_cell.angle_gamma   90.00
#
_symmetry.space_group_name_H-M   'P 1'
#
loop_
_entity.id
_entity.type
_entity.pdbx_description
1 polymer ?
#
loop_
_entity_poly.entity_id
_entity_poly.type
_entity_poly.pdbx_seq_one_letter_code
_entity_poly.pdbx_strand_id
1 'polypeptide(L)'
;MNTSILGTFRYILNIILATIDHAFTSVGRKFVHTISIIIFILSIAFIVVLIKTDHTLDFKVLIRLLTLIGMGIISILFIVNTLSCAELFPTAIRNLAGANVATWNRIGCILAPQLIYLVCVFIFYH
;
A
#
# COMPACT_ATOMS: atom_id res chain seq x y z
N MET A 1 10.11 -2.07 18.02
CA MET A 1 9.41 -3.36 18.16
C MET A 1 8.32 -3.56 17.11
N ASN A 2 7.43 -2.59 16.88
CA ASN A 2 6.35 -2.72 15.91
C ASN A 2 6.82 -2.74 14.44
N THR A 3 7.87 -1.98 14.07
CA THR A 3 8.35 -1.92 12.67
C THR A 3 8.79 -3.28 12.13
N SER A 4 9.47 -4.09 12.95
CA SER A 4 9.90 -5.44 12.57
C SER A 4 8.70 -6.35 12.33
N ILE A 5 7.71 -6.33 13.24
CA ILE A 5 6.46 -7.10 13.12
C ILE A 5 5.69 -6.66 11.88
N LEU A 6 5.63 -5.36 11.59
CA LEU A 6 5.00 -4.80 10.40
C LEU A 6 5.71 -5.30 9.12
N GLY A 7 7.04 -5.34 9.13
CA GLY A 7 7.85 -5.89 8.04
C GLY A 7 7.60 -7.38 7.83
N THR A 8 7.66 -8.18 8.89
CA THR A 8 7.40 -9.63 8.83
C THR A 8 5.98 -9.93 8.35
N PHE A 9 4.98 -9.21 8.85
CA PHE A 9 3.60 -9.38 8.41
C PHE A 9 3.42 -9.08 6.93
N ARG A 10 4.10 -8.05 6.40
CA ARG A 10 4.12 -7.79 4.96
C ARG A 10 4.73 -8.94 4.17
N TYR A 11 5.84 -9.52 4.62
CA TYR A 11 6.45 -10.67 3.95
C TYR A 11 5.51 -11.88 3.93
N ILE A 12 4.89 -12.20 5.07
CA ILE A 12 3.95 -13.32 5.17
C ILE A 12 2.74 -13.12 4.24
N LEU A 13 2.12 -11.94 4.25
CA LEU A 13 0.99 -11.65 3.37
C LEU A 13 1.35 -11.76 1.88
N ASN A 14 2.54 -11.28 1.49
CA ASN A 14 2.98 -11.37 0.10
C ASN A 14 3.31 -12.81 -0.31
N ILE A 15 3.82 -13.66 0.60
CA ILE A 15 4.04 -15.10 0.34
C ILE A 15 2.71 -15.84 0.18
N ILE A 16 1.76 -15.60 1.09
CA ILE A 16 0.42 -16.18 1.01
C ILE A 16 -0.23 -15.79 -0.32
N LEU A 17 -0.13 -14.52 -0.72
CA LEU A 17 -0.66 -14.12 -2.02
C LEU A 17 0.11 -14.76 -3.17
N ALA A 18 1.44 -14.77 -3.19
CA ALA A 18 2.20 -15.38 -4.28
C ALA A 18 1.77 -16.84 -4.50
N THR A 19 1.37 -17.53 -3.42
CA THR A 19 0.80 -18.87 -3.46
C THR A 19 -0.62 -18.89 -4.06
N ILE A 20 -1.48 -17.94 -3.67
CA ILE A 20 -2.84 -17.77 -4.22
C ILE A 20 -2.80 -17.39 -5.71
N ASP A 21 -1.96 -16.44 -6.11
CA ASP A 21 -1.82 -15.99 -7.50
C ASP A 21 -1.33 -17.13 -8.41
N HIS A 22 -0.35 -17.92 -7.94
CA HIS A 22 0.10 -19.12 -8.64
C HIS A 22 -1.03 -20.16 -8.79
N ALA A 23 -1.89 -20.32 -7.78
CA ALA A 23 -3.05 -21.23 -7.84
C ALA A 23 -4.17 -20.72 -8.76
N PHE A 24 -4.36 -19.40 -8.87
CA PHE A 24 -5.44 -18.75 -9.62
C PHE A 24 -4.96 -18.03 -10.89
N THR A 25 -4.02 -18.63 -11.63
CA THR A 25 -3.47 -18.09 -12.89
C THR A 25 -4.53 -17.74 -13.94
N SER A 26 -5.74 -18.30 -13.83
CA SER A 26 -6.83 -18.16 -14.80
C SER A 26 -7.72 -16.92 -14.59
N VAL A 27 -7.65 -16.26 -13.44
CA VAL A 27 -8.48 -15.07 -13.17
C VAL A 27 -7.82 -13.85 -13.80
N GLY A 28 -8.45 -13.30 -14.84
CA GLY A 28 -7.89 -12.20 -15.64
C GLY A 28 -7.22 -11.13 -14.79
N ARG A 29 -5.92 -10.92 -15.03
CA ARG A 29 -5.02 -9.96 -14.35
C ARG A 29 -5.64 -8.56 -14.11
N LYS A 30 -6.48 -8.09 -15.03
CA LYS A 30 -7.26 -6.83 -14.89
C LYS A 30 -8.18 -6.86 -13.67
N PHE A 31 -8.86 -7.97 -13.41
CA PHE A 31 -9.76 -8.16 -12.28
C PHE A 31 -9.03 -8.10 -10.95
N VAL A 32 -7.86 -8.77 -10.84
CA VAL A 32 -7.04 -8.74 -9.62
C VAL A 32 -6.56 -7.31 -9.32
N HIS A 33 -6.11 -6.58 -10.35
CA HIS A 33 -5.71 -5.18 -10.21
C HIS A 33 -6.89 -4.27 -9.81
N THR A 34 -8.06 -4.43 -10.45
CA THR A 34 -9.27 -3.68 -10.12
C THR A 34 -9.75 -3.96 -8.69
N ILE A 35 -9.79 -5.22 -8.27
CA ILE A 35 -10.15 -5.59 -6.89
C ILE A 35 -9.16 -4.98 -5.90
N SER A 36 -7.85 -5.07 -6.17
CA SER A 36 -6.83 -4.54 -5.28
C SER A 36 -6.99 -3.02 -5.10
N ILE A 37 -7.28 -2.29 -6.19
CA ILE A 37 -7.59 -0.84 -6.12
C ILE A 37 -8.86 -0.58 -5.31
N ILE A 38 -9.93 -1.34 -5.53
CA ILE A 38 -11.19 -1.15 -4.80
C ILE A 38 -10.99 -1.36 -3.29
N ILE A 39 -10.33 -2.46 -2.89
CA ILE A 39 -10.06 -2.74 -1.47
C ILE A 39 -9.14 -1.65 -0.88
N PHE A 40 -8.17 -1.16 -1.65
CA PHE A 40 -7.31 -0.06 -1.21
C PHE A 40 -8.10 1.25 -0.97
N ILE A 41 -8.99 1.62 -1.88
CA ILE A 41 -9.86 2.80 -1.73
C ILE A 41 -10.76 2.64 -0.50
N LEU A 42 -11.37 1.47 -0.31
CA LEU A 42 -12.19 1.18 0.86
C LEU A 42 -11.38 1.27 2.17
N SER A 43 -10.16 0.74 2.18
CA SER A 43 -9.27 0.82 3.34
C SER A 43 -8.93 2.27 3.70
N ILE A 44 -8.62 3.12 2.71
CA ILE A 44 -8.35 4.54 2.96
C ILE A 44 -9.61 5.28 3.40
N ALA A 45 -10.74 5.07 2.73
CA ALA A 45 -12.00 5.71 3.10
C ALA A 45 -12.37 5.39 4.56
N PHE A 46 -12.20 4.14 4.98
CA PHE A 46 -12.47 3.71 6.34
C PHE A 46 -11.50 4.34 7.35
N ILE A 47 -10.21 4.49 7.02
CA ILE A 47 -9.25 5.24 7.85
C ILE A 47 -9.68 6.71 8.00
N VAL A 48 -10.09 7.36 6.91
CA VAL A 48 -10.52 8.77 6.93
C VAL A 48 -11.76 8.96 7.80
N VAL A 49 -12.74 8.06 7.69
CA VAL A 49 -13.95 8.08 8.54
C VAL A 49 -13.60 7.90 10.02
N LEU A 50 -12.70 6.96 10.34
CA LEU A 50 -12.26 6.74 11.72
C LEU A 50 -11.52 7.96 12.30
N ILE A 51 -10.70 8.64 11.49
CA ILE A 51 -10.03 9.88 11.92
C ILE A 51 -11.05 11.00 12.15
N LYS A 52 -12.07 11.12 11.28
CA LYS A 52 -13.13 12.13 11.42
C LYS A 52 -14.05 11.94 12.61
N THR A 53 -14.17 10.72 13.14
CA THR A 53 -15.06 10.40 14.27
C THR A 53 -14.38 10.64 15.63
N ASP A 54 -13.17 11.22 15.66
CA ASP A 54 -12.35 11.53 16.85
C ASP A 54 -12.04 10.36 17.82
N HIS A 55 -12.56 9.16 17.57
CA HIS A 55 -12.25 7.92 18.30
C HIS A 55 -10.84 7.36 18.00
N THR A 56 -9.89 8.23 17.67
CA THR A 56 -8.51 7.88 17.35
C THR A 56 -7.78 7.26 18.55
N LEU A 57 -8.13 7.66 19.77
CA LEU A 57 -7.48 7.20 20.99
C LEU A 57 -7.90 5.78 21.38
N ASP A 58 -9.20 5.47 21.34
CA ASP A 58 -9.71 4.14 21.73
C ASP A 58 -9.34 3.05 20.71
N PHE A 59 -9.42 3.36 19.42
CA PHE A 59 -9.24 2.37 18.34
C PHE A 59 -7.88 2.48 17.63
N LYS A 60 -6.83 2.91 18.35
CA LYS A 60 -5.47 2.99 17.80
C LYS A 60 -4.98 1.68 17.19
N VAL A 61 -5.36 0.53 17.79
CA VAL A 61 -5.02 -0.80 17.28
C VAL A 61 -5.73 -1.08 15.95
N LEU A 62 -6.99 -0.70 15.81
CA LEU A 62 -7.77 -0.92 14.59
C LEU A 62 -7.19 -0.12 13.42
N ILE A 63 -6.87 1.17 13.63
CA ILE A 63 -6.22 2.00 12.61
C ILE A 63 -4.88 1.39 12.18
N ARG A 64 -4.09 0.84 13.12
CA ARG A 64 -2.84 0.13 12.81
C ARG A 64 -3.06 -1.13 11.98
N LEU A 65 -4.08 -1.93 12.28
CA LEU A 65 -4.41 -3.12 11.50
C LEU A 65 -4.88 -2.75 10.09
N LEU A 66 -5.70 -1.71 9.97
CA LEU A 66 -6.24 -1.23 8.71
C LEU A 66 -5.15 -0.62 7.80
N THR A 67 -4.26 0.19 8.38
CA THR A 67 -3.07 0.69 7.66
C THR A 67 -2.14 -0.44 7.24
N LEU A 68 -2.01 -1.49 8.05
CA LEU A 68 -1.21 -2.67 7.70
C LEU A 68 -1.82 -3.48 6.56
N ILE A 69 -3.14 -3.67 6.55
CA ILE A 69 -3.87 -4.28 5.44
C ILE A 69 -3.71 -3.43 4.16
N GLY A 70 -3.89 -2.11 4.26
CA GLY A 70 -3.70 -1.18 3.14
C GLY A 70 -2.29 -1.26 2.55
N MET A 71 -1.25 -1.29 3.39
CA MET A 71 0.13 -1.49 2.94
C MET A 71 0.34 -2.85 2.26
N GLY A 72 -0.29 -3.90 2.76
CA GLY A 72 -0.26 -5.23 2.15
C GLY A 72 -0.88 -5.24 0.74
N ILE A 73 -2.05 -4.61 0.57
CA ILE A 73 -2.72 -4.53 -0.74
C ILE A 73 -1.88 -3.73 -1.75
N ILE A 74 -1.21 -2.66 -1.30
CA ILE A 74 -0.30 -1.92 -2.18
C ILE A 74 0.87 -2.81 -2.64
N SER A 75 1.50 -3.58 -1.74
CA SER A 75 2.62 -4.44 -2.15
C SER A 75 2.18 -5.52 -3.16
N ILE A 76 0.97 -6.04 -2.98
CA ILE A 76 0.33 -6.97 -3.90
C ILE A 76 0.15 -6.34 -5.29
N LEU A 77 -0.39 -5.12 -5.34
CA LEU A 77 -0.59 -4.38 -6.59
C LEU A 77 0.74 -4.19 -7.34
N PHE A 78 1.83 -3.89 -6.62
CA PHE A 78 3.17 -3.78 -7.20
C PHE A 78 3.68 -5.11 -7.78
N ILE A 79 3.47 -6.23 -7.08
CA ILE A 79 3.90 -7.55 -7.55
C ILE A 79 3.14 -7.91 -8.83
N VAL A 80 1.81 -7.78 -8.83
CA VAL A 80 0.97 -8.06 -9.99
C VAL A 80 1.38 -7.20 -11.17
N ASN A 81 1.58 -5.89 -10.98
CA ASN A 81 2.01 -5.00 -12.05
C ASN A 81 3.41 -5.36 -12.58
N THR A 82 4.35 -5.70 -11.69
CA THR A 82 5.71 -6.10 -12.09
C THR A 82 5.69 -7.39 -12.90
N LEU A 83 4.90 -8.38 -12.48
CA LEU A 83 4.70 -9.62 -13.22
C LEU A 83 4.07 -9.36 -14.60
N SER A 84 3.06 -8.48 -14.65
CA SER A 84 2.40 -8.06 -15.90
C SER A 84 3.41 -7.47 -16.88
N CYS A 85 4.27 -6.57 -16.39
CA CYS A 85 5.29 -5.95 -17.21
C CYS A 85 6.36 -6.95 -17.67
N ALA A 86 6.68 -7.96 -16.85
CA ALA A 86 7.65 -8.97 -17.20
C ALA A 86 7.16 -9.92 -18.31
N GLU A 87 5.85 -10.20 -18.36
CA GLU A 87 5.24 -11.04 -19.40
C GLU A 87 5.03 -10.30 -20.72
N LEU A 88 4.58 -9.05 -20.67
CA LEU A 88 4.12 -8.34 -21.85
C LEU A 88 5.21 -7.51 -22.54
N PHE A 89 6.17 -6.98 -21.78
CA PHE A 89 7.06 -5.95 -22.28
C PHE A 89 8.54 -6.33 -22.23
N PRO A 90 9.34 -5.90 -23.22
CA PRO A 90 10.79 -6.05 -23.20
C PRO A 90 11.45 -5.24 -22.07
N THR A 91 12.71 -5.60 -21.76
CA THR A 91 13.55 -5.02 -20.69
C THR A 91 13.57 -3.50 -20.65
N ALA A 92 13.61 -2.82 -21.79
CA ALA A 92 13.64 -1.36 -21.87
C ALA A 92 12.40 -0.72 -21.20
N ILE A 93 11.20 -1.24 -21.49
CA ILE A 93 9.94 -0.71 -20.96
C ILE A 93 9.80 -1.07 -19.48
N ARG A 94 10.19 -2.29 -19.09
CA ARG A 94 10.19 -2.70 -17.67
C ARG A 94 11.10 -1.82 -16.82
N ASN A 95 12.27 -1.44 -17.34
CA ASN A 95 13.18 -0.53 -16.63
C ASN A 95 12.57 0.87 -16.45
N LEU A 96 11.88 1.39 -17.47
CA LEU A 96 11.17 2.66 -17.39
C LEU A 96 10.04 2.62 -16.34
N ALA A 97 9.26 1.54 -16.31
CA ALA A 97 8.23 1.35 -15.30
C ALA A 97 8.81 1.30 -13.88
N GLY A 98 9.92 0.57 -13.69
CA GLY A 98 10.64 0.53 -12.41
C GLY A 98 11.16 1.90 -11.98
N ALA A 99 11.71 2.68 -12.91
CA ALA A 99 12.16 4.04 -12.65
C ALA A 99 11.00 4.96 -12.24
N ASN A 100 9.84 4.86 -12.88
CA ASN A 100 8.65 5.62 -12.50
C ASN A 100 8.19 5.31 -11.07
N VAL A 101 8.15 4.03 -10.70
CA VAL A 101 7.82 3.59 -9.33
C VAL A 101 8.82 4.14 -8.32
N ALA A 102 10.11 4.09 -8.64
CA ALA A 102 11.16 4.63 -7.77
C ALA A 102 11.03 6.15 -7.58
N THR A 103 10.71 6.89 -8.65
CA THR A 103 10.44 8.34 -8.57
C THR A 103 9.28 8.64 -7.63
N TRP A 104 8.17 7.90 -7.75
CA TRP A 104 7.01 8.11 -6.87
C TRP A 104 7.33 7.79 -5.40
N ASN A 105 8.12 6.76 -5.14
CA ASN A 105 8.59 6.44 -3.79
C ASN A 105 9.44 7.60 -3.21
N ARG A 106 10.36 8.15 -4.00
CA ARG A 106 11.16 9.31 -3.58
C ARG A 106 10.30 10.53 -3.29
N ILE A 107 9.30 10.82 -4.12
CA ILE A 107 8.35 11.93 -3.87
C ILE A 107 7.61 11.71 -2.55
N GLY A 108 7.12 10.50 -2.29
CA GLY A 108 6.45 10.17 -1.02
C GLY A 108 7.35 10.36 0.21
N CYS A 109 8.60 9.90 0.13
CA CYS A 109 9.59 10.13 1.18
C CYS A 109 9.94 11.61 1.36
N ILE A 110 9.99 12.36 0.27
CA ILE A 110 10.21 13.80 0.32
C ILE A 110 9.05 14.45 1.05
N LEU A 111 7.78 14.13 0.74
CA LEU A 111 6.55 14.73 1.27
C LEU A 111 6.20 14.35 2.73
N ALA A 112 6.64 13.17 3.18
CA ALA A 112 6.33 12.68 4.52
C ALA A 112 6.69 13.65 5.66
N PRO A 113 7.93 14.20 5.75
CA PRO A 113 8.29 15.13 6.82
C PRO A 113 7.55 16.47 6.76
N GLN A 114 7.22 17.01 5.58
CA GLN A 114 6.51 18.30 5.46
C GLN A 114 5.07 18.17 5.93
N LEU A 115 4.42 17.03 5.70
CA LEU A 115 3.07 16.78 6.24
C LEU A 115 3.09 16.71 7.77
N ILE A 116 4.06 16.01 8.35
CA ILE A 116 4.19 15.94 9.82
C ILE A 116 4.49 17.34 10.39
N TYR A 117 5.37 18.10 9.75
CA TYR A 117 5.68 19.46 10.15
C TYR A 117 4.45 20.38 10.07
N LEU A 118 3.68 20.31 8.98
CA LEU A 118 2.45 21.11 8.82
C LEU A 118 1.41 20.78 9.90
N VAL A 119 1.21 19.50 10.22
CA VAL A 119 0.30 19.07 11.29
C VAL A 119 0.80 19.53 12.66
N CYS A 120 2.12 19.48 12.91
CA CYS A 120 2.73 19.96 14.15
C CYS A 120 2.57 21.48 14.31
N VAL A 121 2.75 22.25 13.24
CA VAL A 121 2.51 23.70 13.26
C VAL A 121 1.03 24.01 13.50
N PHE A 122 0.12 23.26 12.87
CA PHE A 122 -1.32 23.45 13.05
C PHE A 122 -1.77 23.13 14.49
N ILE A 123 -1.24 22.05 15.09
CA ILE A 123 -1.58 21.66 16.47
C ILE A 123 -0.90 22.55 17.52
N PHE A 124 0.21 23.22 17.20
CA PHE A 124 0.84 24.17 18.13
C PHE A 124 0.14 25.55 18.10
N TYR A 125 -0.61 25.85 17.04
CA TYR A 125 -1.33 27.11 16.92
C TYR A 125 -2.74 27.08 17.53
N HIS A 126 -3.23 25.92 17.98
CA HIS A 126 -4.54 25.77 18.64
C HIS A 126 -4.41 24.96 19.94
#